data_AF-A0A383BE39-F1
#
_entry.id   AF-A0A383BE39-F1
#
_cell.length_a   1.000
_cell.length_b   1.000
_cell.length_c   1.000
_cell.angle_alpha   90.00
_cell.angle_beta   90.00
_cell.angle_gamma   90.00
#
_symmetry.space_group_name_H-M   'P 1'
#
loop_
_entity.id
_entity.type
_entity.pdbx_description
1 polymer ?
#
loop_
_entity_poly.entity_id
_entity_poly.type
_entity_poly.pdbx_seq_one_letter_code
_entity_poly.pdbx_strand_id
1 'polypeptide(L)' 'GWIFAAGENPVRHVMVGGDWVIRDGRHRLETEIAERYREVVACLR' A
#
# COMPACT_ATOMS: atom_id res chain seq x y z
N GLY A 1 -0.79 -13.78 -15.94
CA GLY A 1 0.63 -13.52 -16.26
C GLY A 1 1.09 -12.29 -15.49
N TRP A 2 2.29 -12.28 -14.92
CA TRP A 2 2.70 -11.21 -13.99
C TRP A 2 2.83 -9.82 -14.63
N ILE A 3 3.35 -9.75 -15.86
CA ILE A 3 3.61 -8.47 -16.53
C ILE A 3 2.45 -8.09 -17.47
N PHE A 4 1.91 -9.06 -18.22
CA PHE A 4 0.99 -8.76 -19.33
C PHE A 4 -0.45 -9.23 -19.10
N ALA A 5 -0.76 -9.87 -17.98
CA ALA A 5 -2.09 -10.45 -17.74
C ALA A 5 -2.40 -10.60 -16.25
N ALA A 6 -2.13 -9.57 -15.45
CA ALA A 6 -2.46 -9.55 -14.03
C ALA A 6 -3.74 -8.71 -13.85
N GLY A 7 -4.84 -9.35 -13.41
CA GLY A 7 -6.12 -8.65 -13.16
C GLY A 7 -6.14 -7.88 -11.84
N GLU A 8 -5.21 -8.21 -10.94
CA GLU A 8 -4.96 -7.52 -9.67
C GLU A 8 -3.45 -7.42 -9.46
N ASN A 9 -3.00 -6.61 -8.49
CA ASN A 9 -1.59 -6.47 -8.19
C ASN A 9 -0.98 -7.84 -7.82
N PRO A 10 -0.03 -8.38 -8.61
CA PRO A 10 0.55 -9.70 -8.34
C PRO A 10 1.56 -9.66 -7.18
N VAL A 11 2.00 -8.48 -6.73
CA VAL A 11 2.97 -8.32 -5.65
C VAL A 11 2.27 -8.42 -4.30
N ARG A 12 2.59 -9.47 -3.53
CA ARG A 12 1.99 -9.73 -2.20
C ARG A 12 2.91 -9.35 -1.04
N HIS A 13 4.22 -9.36 -1.25
CA HIS A 13 5.18 -9.06 -0.20
C HIS A 13 6.28 -8.14 -0.74
N VAL A 14 6.65 -7.15 0.06
CA VAL A 14 7.74 -6.22 -0.26
C VAL A 14 8.64 -6.08 0.96
N MET A 15 9.94 -6.23 0.73
CA MET A 15 10.99 -6.03 1.72
C MET A 15 11.87 -4.86 1.29
N VAL A 16 12.21 -3.98 2.22
CA VAL A 16 13.13 -2.85 2.01
C VAL A 16 14.10 -2.81 3.18
N GLY A 17 15.41 -2.79 2.90
CA GLY A 17 16.43 -2.75 3.96
C GLY A 17 16.46 -3.96 4.89
N GLY A 18 15.88 -5.09 4.48
CA GLY A 18 15.72 -6.28 5.33
C GLY A 18 14.38 -6.33 6.09
N ASP A 19 13.61 -5.26 6.07
CA ASP A 19 12.32 -5.19 6.76
C ASP A 19 11.15 -5.48 5.82
N TRP A 20 10.21 -6.29 6.28
CA TRP A 20 8.95 -6.49 5.57
C TRP A 20 8.05 -5.26 5.72
N VAL A 21 7.91 -4.49 4.64
CA VAL A 21 7.06 -3.28 4.61
C VAL A 21 5.65 -3.60 4.11
N ILE A 22 5.51 -4.60 3.24
CA ILE A 22 4.21 -5.12 2.77
C ILE A 22 4.16 -6.62 3.02
N ARG A 23 3.08 -7.09 3.64
CA ARG A 23 2.76 -8.51 3.83
C ARG A 23 1.32 -8.77 3.42
N ASP A 24 1.12 -9.82 2.63
CA ASP A 24 -0.21 -10.23 2.13
C ASP A 24 -0.96 -9.09 1.42
N GLY A 25 -0.21 -8.24 0.72
CA GLY A 25 -0.71 -7.06 0.01
C GLY A 25 -1.03 -5.87 0.90
N ARG A 26 -0.74 -5.91 2.21
CA ARG A 26 -1.02 -4.80 3.14
C ARG A 26 0.23 -4.16 3.72
N HIS A 27 0.21 -2.84 3.80
CA HIS A 27 1.23 -2.06 4.49
C HIS A 27 0.84 -1.90 5.96
N ARG A 28 1.81 -1.99 6.89
CA ARG A 28 1.52 -1.93 8.34
C ARG A 28 0.88 -0.62 8.82
N LEU A 29 1.08 0.48 8.07
CA LEU A 29 0.54 1.82 8.37
C LEU A 29 -0.60 2.23 7.43
N GLU A 30 -1.16 1.32 6.64
CA GLU A 30 -2.16 1.63 5.62
C GLU A 30 -3.35 2.44 6.15
N THR A 31 -3.92 2.03 7.29
CA THR A 31 -5.04 2.73 7.93
C THR A 31 -4.67 4.13 8.40
N GLU A 32 -3.56 4.29 9.11
CA GLU A 32 -3.11 5.59 9.64
C GLU A 32 -2.85 6.59 8.49
N ILE A 33 -2.19 6.13 7.42
CA ILE A 33 -1.92 6.96 6.24
C ILE A 33 -3.24 7.38 5.59
N ALA A 34 -4.19 6.45 5.43
CA ALA A 34 -5.49 6.74 4.82
C ALA A 34 -6.33 7.73 5.65
N GLU A 35 -6.26 7.66 6.98
CA GLU A 35 -6.90 8.63 7.88
C GLU A 35 -6.30 10.02 7.74
N ARG A 36 -4.98 10.13 7.92
CA ARG A 36 -4.26 11.42 7.81
C ARG A 36 -4.42 12.05 6.44
N TYR A 37 -4.41 11.24 5.38
CA TYR A 37 -4.65 11.72 4.02
C TYR A 37 -6.05 12.34 3.89
N ARG A 38 -7.09 11.67 4.40
CA ARG A 38 -8.47 12.19 4.35
C ARG A 38 -8.62 13.51 5.11
N GLU A 39 -8.00 13.63 6.28
CA GLU A 39 -8.01 14.85 7.08
C GLU A 39 -7.39 16.03 6.32
N VAL A 40 -6.20 15.84 5.74
CA VAL A 40 -5.51 16.89 4.97
C VAL A 40 -6.34 17.29 3.75
N VAL A 41 -6.88 16.32 3.01
CA VAL A 41 -7.74 16.60 1.84
C VAL A 41 -8.99 17.39 2.22
N ALA A 42 -9.59 17.11 3.38
CA ALA A 42 -10.76 17.84 3.86
C ALA A 42 -10.44 19.31 4.19
N CYS A 43 -9.23 19.59 4.69
CA CYS A 43 -8.78 20.96 4.99
C CYS A 43 -8.40 21.78 3.74
N LEU A 44 -8.16 21.12 2.60
CA LEU A 44 -7.80 21.75 1.33
C LEU A 44 -9.00 22.02 0.41
N ARG A 45 -10.21 21.62 0.83
CA ARG A 45 -11.47 21.91 0.13
C ARG A 45 -12.09 23.21 0.62
#